data_AF-A0A919T9K9-F1
#
_entry.id   AF-A0A919T9K9-F1
#
_cell.length_a   1.000
_cell.length_b   1.000
_cell.length_c   1.000
_cell.angle_alpha   90.00
_cell.angle_beta   90.00
_cell.angle_gamma   90.00
#
_symmetry.space_group_name_H-M   'P 1'
#
loop_
_entity.id
_entity.type
_entity.pdbx_description
1 polymer ?
#
loop_
_entity_poly.entity_id
_entity_poly.type
_entity_poly.pdbx_seq_one_letter_code
_entity_poly.pdbx_strand_id
1 'polypeptide(L)'
;MKALVGHGTLHCGDRAQRASAAGAIPDNPGRGTETAAGGWSHGIVILGADRVQEVCMTVEMVAPAWMHQQVTAEQYAAWTEEQCAGIEIVDGMVLVSPSGSKRHNRLARLLANALDVAAGPDWNADTDFDVRLQDVPLNNRRPDVTVYRAATIDVTPTRPEHVLLVVEVVSPGSETTDRIVKTDQYARAGIQFYWRVEQTATGAPLVYTYVLDPATGRYRDSDVFTGVVKLAVPFPVEIDLSQI
;
A
#
# COMPACT_ATOMS: atom_id res chain seq x y z
N MET A 1 64.56 -4.90 13.88
CA MET A 1 64.19 -6.30 14.17
C MET A 1 62.81 -6.50 13.55
N LYS A 2 62.61 -7.08 12.33
CA LYS A 2 62.58 -8.52 11.96
C LYS A 2 61.87 -9.36 13.03
N ALA A 3 60.85 -10.20 12.82
CA ALA A 3 60.39 -11.01 11.67
C ALA A 3 58.95 -11.56 11.96
N LEU A 4 58.03 -11.60 10.99
CA LEU A 4 57.46 -12.77 10.24
C LEU A 4 56.46 -13.74 10.95
N VAL A 5 55.24 -13.76 10.39
CA VAL A 5 54.46 -14.91 9.83
C VAL A 5 53.66 -15.87 10.73
N GLY A 6 52.39 -16.06 10.33
CA GLY A 6 51.60 -17.28 10.52
C GLY A 6 50.42 -17.33 9.54
N HIS A 7 50.54 -18.16 8.50
CA HIS A 7 49.53 -18.49 7.49
C HIS A 7 48.40 -19.37 8.05
N GLY A 8 47.22 -19.33 7.41
CA GLY A 8 46.14 -20.29 7.62
C GLY A 8 45.16 -20.32 6.44
N THR A 9 45.55 -20.99 5.36
CA THR A 9 44.70 -21.34 4.23
C THR A 9 44.11 -22.73 4.48
N LEU A 10 42.79 -22.92 4.34
CA LEU A 10 42.19 -24.24 4.18
C LEU A 10 41.25 -24.24 2.97
N HIS A 11 41.53 -25.13 2.03
CA HIS A 11 40.76 -25.41 0.83
C HIS A 11 40.72 -26.93 0.62
N CYS A 12 39.76 -27.37 -0.21
CA CYS A 12 39.37 -28.75 -0.59
C CYS A 12 38.37 -29.40 0.38
N GLY A 13 37.13 -29.75 0.03
CA GLY A 13 36.55 -30.38 -1.18
C GLY A 13 35.86 -31.67 -0.70
N ASP A 14 34.79 -32.26 -1.23
CA ASP A 14 33.86 -31.99 -2.33
C ASP A 14 32.63 -32.93 -2.09
N ARG A 15 31.45 -32.50 -2.56
CA ARG A 15 30.32 -33.28 -3.11
C ARG A 15 29.56 -34.37 -2.29
N ALA A 16 28.25 -34.16 -2.13
CA ALA A 16 27.22 -35.12 -2.54
C ALA A 16 25.82 -34.47 -2.64
N GLN A 17 25.11 -34.84 -3.71
CA GLN A 17 23.82 -34.34 -4.20
C GLN A 17 22.62 -34.81 -3.36
N ARG A 18 21.50 -34.07 -3.41
CA ARG A 18 20.14 -34.62 -3.61
C ARG A 18 19.12 -33.52 -3.97
N ALA A 19 18.18 -33.93 -4.82
CA ALA A 19 17.22 -33.14 -5.58
C ALA A 19 15.82 -33.10 -4.93
N SER A 20 14.92 -32.28 -5.52
CA SER A 20 13.44 -32.29 -5.49
C SER A 20 12.87 -30.92 -5.07
N ALA A 21 11.87 -30.30 -5.68
CA ALA A 21 11.17 -30.44 -6.96
C ALA A 21 10.40 -29.12 -7.17
N ALA A 22 10.49 -28.52 -8.36
CA ALA A 22 9.67 -27.38 -8.76
C ALA A 22 8.51 -27.90 -9.63
N GLY A 23 7.27 -27.67 -9.19
CA GLY A 23 6.06 -28.03 -9.92
C GLY A 23 5.78 -27.02 -11.03
N ALA A 24 5.67 -27.53 -12.25
CA ALA A 24 5.40 -26.78 -13.48
C ALA A 24 3.90 -26.51 -13.69
N ILE A 25 3.64 -25.43 -14.43
CA ILE A 25 2.35 -24.99 -14.98
C ILE A 25 1.90 -25.97 -16.08
N PRO A 26 0.63 -26.40 -16.16
CA PRO A 26 0.19 -27.28 -17.24
C PRO A 26 -0.16 -26.52 -18.53
N ASP A 27 0.45 -26.99 -19.63
CA ASP A 27 0.13 -26.67 -21.02
C ASP A 27 -1.24 -27.22 -21.46
N ASN A 28 -1.89 -26.48 -22.35
CA ASN A 28 -3.16 -26.79 -23.00
C ASN A 28 -2.93 -27.49 -24.37
N PRO A 29 -3.46 -28.70 -24.64
CA PRO A 29 -3.39 -29.27 -25.97
C PRO A 29 -4.73 -29.12 -26.71
N GLY A 30 -4.70 -28.37 -27.80
CA GLY A 30 -5.71 -28.39 -28.84
C GLY A 30 -5.34 -29.32 -30.01
N ARG A 31 -6.39 -29.93 -30.56
CA ARG A 31 -6.54 -30.62 -31.88
C ARG A 31 -6.19 -32.10 -31.99
N GLY A 32 -7.22 -32.86 -32.33
CA GLY A 32 -7.17 -34.07 -33.15
C GLY A 32 -8.51 -34.23 -33.87
N THR A 33 -8.46 -34.41 -35.19
CA THR A 33 -9.56 -34.55 -36.14
C THR A 33 -9.91 -36.02 -36.41
N GLU A 34 -11.05 -36.22 -37.07
CA GLU A 34 -11.40 -37.30 -38.03
C GLU A 34 -12.49 -38.36 -37.68
N THR A 35 -13.60 -38.20 -38.43
CA THR A 35 -14.36 -39.17 -39.27
C THR A 35 -14.90 -40.48 -38.69
N ALA A 36 -16.22 -40.71 -38.78
CA ALA A 36 -16.87 -41.39 -39.92
C ALA A 36 -18.36 -41.73 -39.67
N ALA A 37 -19.05 -41.93 -40.80
CA ALA A 37 -20.47 -42.12 -41.08
C ALA A 37 -21.20 -43.28 -40.37
N GLY A 38 -22.55 -43.17 -40.32
CA GLY A 38 -23.43 -44.34 -40.38
C GLY A 38 -24.89 -44.14 -39.94
N GLY A 39 -25.82 -44.21 -40.90
CA GLY A 39 -27.11 -44.91 -40.74
C GLY A 39 -28.32 -44.14 -40.18
N TRP A 40 -29.26 -43.78 -41.06
CA TRP A 40 -30.65 -43.50 -40.71
C TRP A 40 -31.48 -44.77 -40.85
N SER A 41 -32.25 -45.15 -39.82
CA SER A 41 -33.34 -46.15 -39.90
C SER A 41 -34.35 -45.90 -38.79
N HIS A 42 -35.62 -46.04 -39.13
CA HIS A 42 -36.80 -45.63 -38.38
C HIS A 42 -37.06 -46.45 -37.10
N GLY A 43 -37.66 -45.80 -36.10
CA GLY A 43 -38.26 -46.48 -34.95
C GLY A 43 -38.96 -45.51 -34.00
N ILE A 44 -40.25 -45.23 -34.23
CA ILE A 44 -41.12 -44.67 -33.19
C ILE A 44 -41.37 -45.79 -32.17
N VAL A 45 -40.91 -45.57 -30.94
CA VAL A 45 -41.41 -46.26 -29.75
C VAL A 45 -41.71 -45.17 -28.71
N ILE A 46 -42.99 -44.90 -28.51
CA ILE A 46 -43.48 -44.11 -27.37
C ILE A 46 -43.64 -45.07 -26.20
N LEU A 47 -42.79 -44.99 -25.17
CA LEU A 47 -43.11 -45.40 -23.80
C LEU A 47 -42.13 -44.74 -22.81
N GLY A 48 -42.67 -44.16 -21.74
CA GLY A 48 -41.94 -43.91 -20.50
C GLY A 48 -41.67 -42.44 -20.21
N ALA A 49 -42.44 -41.89 -19.28
CA ALA A 49 -42.20 -40.58 -18.68
C ALA A 49 -40.97 -40.63 -17.78
N ASP A 50 -39.77 -40.49 -18.35
CA ASP A 50 -38.56 -40.24 -17.56
C ASP A 50 -38.35 -38.74 -17.43
N ARG A 51 -38.60 -38.30 -16.20
CA ARG A 51 -38.43 -36.96 -15.68
C ARG A 51 -36.96 -36.57 -15.86
N VAL A 52 -36.65 -35.81 -16.91
CA VAL A 52 -35.33 -35.17 -17.07
C VAL A 52 -35.21 -34.18 -15.91
N GLN A 53 -34.47 -34.56 -14.89
CA GLN A 53 -34.19 -33.69 -13.76
C GLN A 53 -33.08 -32.75 -14.24
N GLU A 54 -33.47 -31.56 -14.71
CA GLU A 54 -32.54 -30.46 -14.91
C GLU A 54 -31.91 -30.14 -13.55
N VAL A 55 -30.70 -30.66 -13.33
CA VAL A 55 -29.84 -30.17 -12.26
C VAL A 55 -29.36 -28.79 -12.70
N CYS A 56 -30.08 -27.76 -12.29
CA CYS A 56 -29.54 -26.41 -12.28
C CYS A 56 -28.38 -26.42 -11.27
N MET A 57 -27.16 -26.61 -11.76
CA MET A 57 -25.97 -26.35 -10.95
C MET A 57 -25.94 -24.83 -10.73
N THR A 58 -26.51 -24.38 -9.62
CA THR A 58 -26.18 -23.07 -9.09
C THR A 58 -24.69 -23.12 -8.76
N VAL A 59 -23.87 -22.51 -9.61
CA VAL A 59 -22.52 -22.14 -9.21
C VAL A 59 -22.70 -21.09 -8.13
N GLU A 60 -22.75 -21.52 -6.87
CA GLU A 60 -22.48 -20.60 -5.78
C GLU A 60 -21.06 -20.08 -6.00
N MET A 61 -20.96 -18.82 -6.39
CA MET A 61 -19.72 -18.07 -6.37
C MET A 61 -19.33 -17.90 -4.89
N VAL A 62 -18.80 -18.96 -4.28
CA VAL A 62 -18.21 -18.88 -2.95
C VAL A 62 -16.87 -18.16 -3.13
N ALA A 63 -16.88 -16.85 -2.85
CA ALA A 63 -15.64 -16.10 -2.73
C ALA A 63 -14.73 -16.84 -1.73
N PRO A 64 -13.47 -17.13 -2.11
CA PRO A 64 -12.59 -17.91 -1.25
C PRO A 64 -12.44 -17.30 0.14
N ALA A 65 -12.32 -18.12 1.20
CA ALA A 65 -12.23 -17.63 2.58
C ALA A 65 -11.12 -16.58 2.82
N TRP A 66 -10.05 -16.63 2.02
CA TRP A 66 -8.96 -15.65 2.05
C TRP A 66 -9.37 -14.24 1.57
N MET A 67 -10.48 -14.08 0.83
CA MET A 67 -11.04 -12.78 0.44
C MET A 67 -11.81 -12.07 1.57
N HIS A 68 -12.06 -12.75 2.70
CA HIS A 68 -12.87 -12.22 3.81
C HIS A 68 -12.17 -12.25 5.16
N GLN A 69 -10.91 -12.70 5.22
CA GLN A 69 -10.16 -12.68 6.47
C GLN A 69 -9.54 -11.31 6.71
N GLN A 70 -10.12 -10.60 7.68
CA GLN A 70 -9.56 -9.37 8.20
C GLN A 70 -8.31 -9.66 9.02
N VAL A 71 -7.23 -8.97 8.70
CA VAL A 71 -6.00 -8.92 9.47
C VAL A 71 -6.28 -8.20 10.78
N THR A 72 -5.93 -8.82 11.89
CA THR A 72 -6.02 -8.21 13.22
C THR A 72 -4.74 -7.48 13.60
N ALA A 73 -4.84 -6.58 14.58
CA ALA A 73 -3.68 -5.88 15.14
C ALA A 73 -2.57 -6.83 15.65
N GLU A 74 -2.98 -7.96 16.24
CA GLU A 74 -2.09 -9.02 16.74
C GLU A 74 -1.39 -9.77 15.60
N GLN A 75 -2.13 -10.11 14.54
CA GLN A 75 -1.56 -10.77 13.36
C GLN A 75 -0.54 -9.86 12.67
N TYR A 76 -0.86 -8.59 12.49
CA TYR A 76 0.05 -7.61 11.91
C TYR A 76 1.33 -7.45 12.75
N ALA A 77 1.23 -7.44 14.08
CA ALA A 77 2.40 -7.32 14.97
C ALA A 77 3.35 -8.52 14.89
N ALA A 78 2.92 -9.65 14.31
CA ALA A 78 3.75 -10.82 14.09
C ALA A 78 4.46 -10.82 12.72
N TRP A 79 4.20 -9.84 11.85
CA TRP A 79 4.83 -9.72 10.55
C TRP A 79 6.21 -9.04 10.64
N THR A 80 7.11 -9.40 9.73
CA THR A 80 8.41 -8.73 9.60
C THR A 80 8.27 -7.37 8.93
N GLU A 81 9.28 -6.50 9.08
CA GLU A 81 9.32 -5.20 8.41
C GLU A 81 9.16 -5.35 6.89
N GLU A 82 9.77 -6.36 6.27
CA GLU A 82 9.65 -6.62 4.84
C GLU A 82 8.25 -7.05 4.41
N GLN A 83 7.50 -7.72 5.29
CA GLN A 83 6.10 -8.09 5.03
C GLN A 83 5.16 -6.90 5.16
N CYS A 84 5.48 -5.96 6.06
CA CYS A 84 4.75 -4.72 6.25
C CYS A 84 5.11 -3.66 5.18
N ALA A 85 6.30 -3.77 4.57
CA ALA A 85 6.75 -2.84 3.55
C ALA A 85 5.85 -2.88 2.31
N GLY A 86 5.40 -1.70 1.87
CA GLY A 86 4.61 -1.57 0.64
C GLY A 86 3.15 -2.02 0.74
N ILE A 87 2.62 -2.23 1.95
CA ILE A 87 1.20 -2.55 2.15
C ILE A 87 0.51 -1.57 3.10
N GLU A 88 -0.74 -1.27 2.83
CA GLU A 88 -1.65 -0.63 3.79
C GLU A 88 -2.67 -1.64 4.29
N ILE A 89 -3.33 -1.33 5.41
CA ILE A 89 -4.47 -2.10 5.90
C ILE A 89 -5.66 -1.17 6.00
N VAL A 90 -6.74 -1.52 5.32
CA VAL A 90 -7.99 -0.74 5.31
C VAL A 90 -9.13 -1.64 5.74
N ASP A 91 -9.71 -1.34 6.89
CA ASP A 91 -10.79 -2.13 7.51
C ASP A 91 -10.46 -3.63 7.61
N GLY A 92 -9.23 -3.93 8.02
CA GLY A 92 -8.67 -5.28 8.14
C GLY A 92 -8.20 -5.89 6.83
N MET A 93 -8.38 -5.23 5.68
CA MET A 93 -7.98 -5.78 4.39
C MET A 93 -6.61 -5.27 3.96
N VAL A 94 -5.75 -6.16 3.48
CA VAL A 94 -4.44 -5.80 2.93
C VAL A 94 -4.62 -5.13 1.56
N LEU A 95 -4.07 -3.94 1.43
CA LEU A 95 -3.98 -3.19 0.19
C LEU A 95 -2.51 -3.06 -0.21
N VAL A 96 -2.13 -3.56 -1.39
CA VAL A 96 -0.77 -3.36 -1.89
C VAL A 96 -0.66 -1.95 -2.45
N SER A 97 0.24 -1.16 -1.88
CA SER A 97 0.54 0.18 -2.39
C SER A 97 1.56 0.05 -3.52
N PRO A 98 1.23 0.47 -4.76
CA PRO A 98 2.20 0.47 -5.84
C PRO A 98 3.36 1.41 -5.49
N SER A 99 4.59 1.01 -5.83
CA SER A 99 5.75 1.86 -5.59
C SER A 99 5.57 3.19 -6.33
N GLY A 100 5.72 4.30 -5.61
CA GLY A 100 5.65 5.65 -6.17
C GLY A 100 6.63 5.84 -7.32
N SER A 101 6.26 6.68 -8.29
CA SER A 101 7.17 7.04 -9.39
C SER A 101 8.42 7.75 -8.87
N LYS A 102 9.51 7.79 -9.65
CA LYS A 102 10.72 8.55 -9.27
C LYS A 102 10.42 10.01 -8.91
N ARG A 103 9.48 10.63 -9.66
CA ARG A 103 9.04 12.01 -9.45
C ARG A 103 8.28 12.16 -8.14
N HIS A 104 7.37 11.23 -7.86
CA HIS A 104 6.64 11.15 -6.59
C HIS A 104 7.60 11.10 -5.41
N ASN A 105 8.55 10.15 -5.43
CA ASN A 105 9.49 9.98 -4.34
C ASN A 105 10.42 11.19 -4.17
N ARG A 106 10.79 11.85 -5.28
CA ARG A 106 11.57 13.09 -5.25
C ARG A 106 10.82 14.23 -4.58
N LEU A 107 9.54 14.39 -4.90
CA LEU A 107 8.65 15.40 -4.33
C LEU A 107 8.40 15.14 -2.84
N ALA A 108 8.06 13.92 -2.45
CA ALA A 108 7.89 13.55 -1.04
C ALA A 108 9.15 13.84 -0.22
N ARG A 109 10.33 13.47 -0.73
CA ARG A 109 11.61 13.75 -0.06
C ARG A 109 11.91 15.24 0.05
N LEU A 110 11.60 16.03 -0.98
CA LEU A 110 11.76 17.49 -0.94
C LEU A 110 10.90 18.11 0.17
N LEU A 111 9.65 17.66 0.29
CA LEU A 111 8.72 18.12 1.32
C LEU A 111 9.19 17.69 2.72
N ALA A 112 9.56 16.41 2.89
CA ALA A 112 10.06 15.88 4.17
C ALA A 112 11.27 16.67 4.67
N ASN A 113 12.30 16.83 3.83
CA ASN A 113 13.51 17.57 4.22
C ASN A 113 13.22 19.01 4.64
N ALA A 114 12.34 19.72 3.91
CA ALA A 114 12.02 21.11 4.22
C ALA A 114 11.20 21.24 5.51
N LEU A 115 10.27 20.30 5.74
CA LEU A 115 9.50 20.23 6.97
C LEU A 115 10.38 19.86 8.17
N ASP A 116 11.30 18.90 8.02
CA ASP A 116 12.23 18.46 9.08
C ASP A 116 13.10 19.61 9.57
N VAL A 117 13.67 20.38 8.63
CA VAL A 117 14.43 21.60 8.96
C VAL A 117 13.57 22.65 9.68
N ALA A 118 12.31 22.80 9.29
CA ALA A 118 11.42 23.82 9.85
C ALA A 118 10.81 23.43 11.21
N ALA A 119 10.69 22.13 11.50
CA ALA A 119 9.95 21.63 12.65
C ALA A 119 10.72 21.77 13.99
N GLY A 120 12.04 22.00 13.93
CA GLY A 120 12.89 22.14 15.11
C GLY A 120 13.13 20.81 15.84
N PRO A 121 13.65 20.83 17.09
CA PRO A 121 14.11 19.61 17.75
C PRO A 121 12.99 18.70 18.30
N ASP A 122 11.76 19.19 18.38
CA ASP A 122 10.64 18.45 19.00
C ASP A 122 9.89 17.55 18.00
N TRP A 123 10.16 17.72 16.71
CA TRP A 123 9.43 17.10 15.61
C TRP A 123 10.40 16.64 14.52
N ASN A 124 10.19 15.44 14.00
CA ASN A 124 10.88 14.93 12.81
C ASN A 124 9.91 14.89 11.64
N ALA A 125 10.41 14.97 10.40
CA ALA A 125 9.61 14.73 9.20
C ALA A 125 10.27 13.69 8.27
N ASP A 126 9.63 12.53 8.14
CA ASP A 126 10.17 11.38 7.40
C ASP A 126 9.20 10.88 6.31
N THR A 127 9.76 10.15 5.35
CA THR A 127 9.04 9.36 4.33
C THR A 127 9.01 7.88 4.73
N ASP A 128 8.20 7.05 4.05
CA ASP A 128 8.13 5.59 4.28
C ASP A 128 7.78 5.27 5.74
N PHE A 129 6.66 5.83 6.19
CA PHE A 129 6.29 5.86 7.60
C PHE A 129 4.95 5.15 7.82
N ASP A 130 4.86 4.29 8.83
CA ASP A 130 3.66 3.51 9.12
C ASP A 130 2.83 4.14 10.24
N VAL A 131 1.56 4.44 9.97
CA VAL A 131 0.62 5.05 10.95
C VAL A 131 -0.57 4.12 11.17
N ARG A 132 -0.74 3.66 12.42
CA ARG A 132 -1.91 2.85 12.83
C ARG A 132 -3.02 3.75 13.35
N LEU A 133 -4.03 3.98 12.51
CA LEU A 133 -5.17 4.85 12.81
C LEU A 133 -6.14 4.23 13.83
N GLN A 134 -6.34 2.92 13.78
CA GLN A 134 -7.18 2.17 14.73
C GLN A 134 -6.88 0.68 14.70
N ASP A 135 -7.19 -0.03 15.80
CA ASP A 135 -6.94 -1.48 15.92
C ASP A 135 -8.11 -2.35 15.43
N VAL A 136 -9.37 -1.86 15.48
CA VAL A 136 -10.57 -2.66 15.16
C VAL A 136 -11.64 -1.84 14.40
N PRO A 137 -12.00 -2.23 13.16
CA PRO A 137 -11.18 -3.06 12.29
C PRO A 137 -9.79 -2.43 12.10
N LEU A 138 -8.75 -3.24 11.88
CA LEU A 138 -7.38 -2.73 11.77
C LEU A 138 -7.28 -1.75 10.60
N ASN A 139 -6.69 -0.60 10.84
CA ASN A 139 -6.47 0.40 9.80
C ASN A 139 -5.08 1.01 9.96
N ASN A 140 -4.19 0.67 9.03
CA ASN A 140 -2.82 1.16 8.95
C ASN A 140 -2.64 1.86 7.61
N ARG A 141 -2.10 3.08 7.63
CA ARG A 141 -1.77 3.85 6.44
C ARG A 141 -0.26 4.07 6.35
N ARG A 142 0.21 4.31 5.13
CA ARG A 142 1.62 4.64 4.84
C ARG A 142 1.69 5.98 4.12
N PRO A 143 1.58 7.11 4.85
CA PRO A 143 1.67 8.41 4.21
C PRO A 143 3.02 8.66 3.56
N ASP A 144 3.03 9.50 2.52
CA ASP A 144 4.26 9.84 1.80
C ASP A 144 5.22 10.67 2.63
N VAL A 145 4.70 11.58 3.46
CA VAL A 145 5.46 12.29 4.48
C VAL A 145 4.64 12.36 5.77
N THR A 146 5.30 12.10 6.89
CA THR A 146 4.71 12.25 8.22
C THR A 146 5.59 13.14 9.08
N VAL A 147 4.99 14.15 9.71
CA VAL A 147 5.64 14.94 10.76
C VAL A 147 5.14 14.46 12.11
N TYR A 148 6.05 13.99 12.96
CA TYR A 148 5.74 13.29 14.21
C TYR A 148 6.69 13.70 15.33
N ARG A 149 6.31 13.39 16.58
CA ARG A 149 7.11 13.76 17.75
C ARG A 149 8.49 13.08 17.69
N ALA A 150 9.57 13.86 17.78
CA ALA A 150 10.93 13.33 17.70
C ALA A 150 11.21 12.24 18.76
N ALA A 151 10.59 12.36 19.94
CA ALA A 151 10.71 11.40 21.03
C ALA A 151 10.07 10.02 20.76
N THR A 152 9.32 9.85 19.66
CA THR A 152 8.63 8.59 19.32
C THR A 152 9.20 7.92 18.08
N ILE A 153 10.44 8.23 17.70
CA ILE A 153 11.11 7.67 16.51
C ILE A 153 11.14 6.14 16.48
N ASP A 154 11.30 5.49 17.62
CA ASP A 154 11.34 4.03 17.74
C ASP A 154 9.93 3.39 17.88
N VAL A 155 8.86 4.18 17.80
CA VAL A 155 7.48 3.70 17.92
C VAL A 155 6.91 3.40 16.54
N THR A 156 6.89 2.13 16.17
CA THR A 156 6.34 1.66 14.89
C THR A 156 5.34 0.51 15.08
N PRO A 157 4.16 0.54 14.43
CA PRO A 157 3.59 1.70 13.73
C PRO A 157 3.31 2.86 14.68
N THR A 158 3.50 4.08 14.22
CA THR A 158 3.20 5.28 15.00
C THR A 158 1.68 5.43 15.21
N ARG A 159 1.29 6.02 16.34
CA ARG A 159 -0.11 6.33 16.67
C ARG A 159 -0.46 7.78 16.34
N PRO A 160 -1.73 8.10 15.99
CA PRO A 160 -2.13 9.42 15.53
C PRO A 160 -1.82 10.56 16.51
N GLU A 161 -1.88 10.31 17.82
CA GLU A 161 -1.55 11.30 18.86
C GLU A 161 -0.09 11.75 18.87
N HIS A 162 0.79 11.05 18.14
CA HIS A 162 2.18 11.43 17.94
C HIS A 162 2.41 12.12 16.60
N VAL A 163 1.39 12.19 15.73
CA VAL A 163 1.47 12.77 14.39
C VAL A 163 0.86 14.16 14.37
N LEU A 164 1.59 15.13 13.83
CA LEU A 164 1.14 16.51 13.67
C LEU A 164 0.60 16.79 12.27
N LEU A 165 1.33 16.32 11.24
CA LEU A 165 1.03 16.54 9.83
C LEU A 165 1.21 15.25 9.04
N VAL A 166 0.25 14.96 8.18
CA VAL A 166 0.38 13.97 7.11
C VAL A 166 0.37 14.66 5.75
N VAL A 167 1.27 14.26 4.85
CA VAL A 167 1.27 14.67 3.45
C VAL A 167 1.09 13.46 2.55
N GLU A 168 0.19 13.57 1.58
CA GLU A 168 -0.06 12.58 0.54
C GLU A 168 0.24 13.19 -0.83
N VAL A 169 1.09 12.55 -1.62
CA VAL A 169 1.38 12.89 -3.01
C VAL A 169 0.49 12.03 -3.89
N VAL A 170 -0.51 12.66 -4.51
CA VAL A 170 -1.50 11.94 -5.32
C VAL A 170 -0.83 11.37 -6.56
N SER A 171 -1.04 10.07 -6.77
CA SER A 171 -0.64 9.31 -7.94
C SER A 171 -1.84 8.94 -8.82
N PRO A 172 -1.65 8.67 -10.13
CA PRO A 172 -2.73 8.19 -10.98
C PRO A 172 -3.39 6.93 -10.40
N GLY A 173 -4.71 6.95 -10.21
CA GLY A 173 -5.47 5.84 -9.61
C GLY A 173 -5.67 5.92 -8.10
N SER A 174 -5.02 6.86 -7.40
CA SER A 174 -5.22 7.11 -5.96
C SER A 174 -6.07 8.35 -5.66
N GLU A 175 -6.54 9.06 -6.68
CA GLU A 175 -7.17 10.38 -6.55
C GLU A 175 -8.39 10.35 -5.62
N THR A 176 -9.30 9.41 -5.80
CA THR A 176 -10.50 9.30 -4.95
C THR A 176 -10.13 8.95 -3.51
N THR A 177 -9.17 8.05 -3.34
CA THR A 177 -8.69 7.60 -2.03
C THR A 177 -8.06 8.77 -1.26
N ASP A 178 -7.16 9.53 -1.89
CA ASP A 178 -6.45 10.63 -1.23
C ASP A 178 -7.32 11.88 -1.06
N ARG A 179 -8.27 12.14 -1.98
CA ARG A 179 -9.17 13.29 -1.87
C ARG A 179 -10.26 13.09 -0.82
N ILE A 180 -10.78 11.88 -0.69
CA ILE A 180 -12.00 11.61 0.08
C ILE A 180 -11.71 10.68 1.27
N VAL A 181 -11.21 9.48 1.00
CA VAL A 181 -11.14 8.40 2.01
C VAL A 181 -10.08 8.71 3.07
N LYS A 182 -8.84 8.96 2.66
CA LYS A 182 -7.74 9.26 3.59
C LYS A 182 -7.96 10.56 4.35
N THR A 183 -8.47 11.58 3.68
CA THR A 183 -8.87 12.86 4.30
C THR A 183 -9.81 12.62 5.49
N ASP A 184 -10.87 11.83 5.32
CA ASP A 184 -11.82 11.52 6.40
C ASP A 184 -11.18 10.66 7.50
N GLN A 185 -10.39 9.65 7.12
CA GLN A 185 -9.72 8.76 8.08
C GLN A 185 -8.72 9.50 8.97
N TYR A 186 -7.85 10.34 8.40
CA TYR A 186 -6.89 11.13 9.17
C TYR A 186 -7.58 12.17 10.06
N ALA A 187 -8.66 12.80 9.59
CA ALA A 187 -9.44 13.72 10.41
C ALA A 187 -10.07 13.02 11.61
N ARG A 188 -10.70 11.86 11.41
CA ARG A 188 -11.26 11.03 12.48
C ARG A 188 -10.22 10.56 13.48
N ALA A 189 -9.01 10.29 13.01
CA ALA A 189 -7.86 9.94 13.85
C ALA A 189 -7.30 11.14 14.64
N GLY A 190 -7.78 12.36 14.39
CA GLY A 190 -7.39 13.55 15.15
C GLY A 190 -6.09 14.20 14.70
N ILE A 191 -5.55 13.84 13.52
CA ILE A 191 -4.34 14.45 12.99
C ILE A 191 -4.65 15.92 12.65
N GLN A 192 -3.81 16.85 13.14
CA GLN A 192 -4.16 18.27 13.13
C GLN A 192 -4.04 18.91 11.74
N PHE A 193 -3.07 18.48 10.95
CA PHE A 193 -2.79 19.03 9.61
C PHE A 193 -2.73 17.92 8.57
N TYR A 194 -3.27 18.19 7.39
CA TYR A 194 -3.21 17.28 6.25
C TYR A 194 -2.88 18.06 4.98
N TRP A 195 -1.92 17.60 4.20
CA TRP A 195 -1.57 18.21 2.91
C TRP A 195 -1.77 17.19 1.80
N ARG A 196 -2.48 17.59 0.74
CA ARG A 196 -2.66 16.80 -0.47
C ARG A 196 -1.90 17.45 -1.62
N VAL A 197 -0.99 16.72 -2.24
CA VAL A 197 -0.14 17.23 -3.31
C VAL A 197 -0.52 16.58 -4.63
N GLU A 198 -1.09 17.36 -5.54
CA GLU A 198 -1.50 16.88 -6.85
C GLU A 198 -0.44 17.16 -7.92
N GLN A 199 -0.07 16.15 -8.69
CA GLN A 199 0.79 16.30 -9.86
C GLN A 199 -0.07 16.68 -11.07
N THR A 200 0.16 17.87 -11.62
CA THR A 200 -0.61 18.36 -12.78
C THR A 200 0.03 17.93 -14.10
N ALA A 201 -0.77 17.90 -15.17
CA ALA A 201 -0.28 17.64 -16.53
C ALA A 201 0.72 18.71 -17.02
N THR A 202 0.66 19.94 -16.49
CA THR A 202 1.62 21.02 -16.79
C THR A 202 2.95 20.84 -16.06
N GLY A 203 3.03 19.89 -15.14
CA GLY A 203 4.23 19.53 -14.40
C GLY A 203 4.43 20.27 -13.08
N ALA A 204 3.75 21.40 -12.84
CA ALA A 204 3.86 22.07 -11.54
C ALA A 204 2.97 21.36 -10.49
N PRO A 205 3.51 20.92 -9.33
CA PRO A 205 2.67 20.37 -8.28
C PRO A 205 1.74 21.44 -7.69
N LEU A 206 0.55 21.00 -7.26
CA LEU A 206 -0.40 21.78 -6.48
C LEU A 206 -0.45 21.23 -5.06
N VAL A 207 -0.29 22.07 -4.05
CA VAL A 207 -0.38 21.66 -2.64
C VAL A 207 -1.64 22.25 -2.04
N TYR A 208 -2.59 21.38 -1.70
CA TYR A 208 -3.79 21.71 -0.94
C TYR A 208 -3.49 21.45 0.53
N THR A 209 -3.78 22.42 1.38
CA THR A 209 -3.54 22.32 2.83
C THR A 209 -4.83 22.35 3.60
N TYR A 210 -4.87 21.55 4.65
CA TYR A 210 -6.04 21.31 5.46
C TYR A 210 -5.69 21.40 6.95
N VAL A 211 -6.62 21.95 7.73
CA VAL A 211 -6.52 22.02 9.19
C VAL A 211 -7.74 21.35 9.78
N LEU A 212 -7.55 20.48 10.78
CA LEU A 212 -8.65 19.82 11.46
C LEU A 212 -9.49 20.85 12.22
N ASP A 213 -10.80 20.85 11.94
CA ASP A 213 -11.77 21.59 12.73
C ASP A 213 -12.28 20.69 13.87
N PRO A 214 -11.94 20.99 15.14
CA PRO A 214 -12.34 20.16 16.27
C PRO A 214 -13.86 20.17 16.51
N ALA A 215 -14.59 21.18 16.02
CA ALA A 215 -16.04 21.23 16.20
C ALA A 215 -16.78 20.23 15.30
N THR A 216 -16.26 20.00 14.09
CA THR A 216 -16.87 19.10 13.11
C THR A 216 -16.17 17.75 13.01
N GLY A 217 -14.95 17.63 13.52
CA GLY A 217 -14.10 16.44 13.36
C GLY A 217 -13.69 16.22 11.89
N ARG A 218 -13.69 17.29 11.08
CA ARG A 218 -13.37 17.26 9.65
C ARG A 218 -12.32 18.29 9.32
N TYR A 219 -11.58 18.03 8.25
CA TYR A 219 -10.69 19.02 7.70
C TYR A 219 -11.46 20.16 7.03
N ARG A 220 -11.00 21.39 7.25
CA ARG A 220 -11.34 22.56 6.44
C ARG A 220 -10.17 22.90 5.52
N ASP A 221 -10.47 23.31 4.29
CA ASP A 221 -9.45 23.88 3.40
C ASP A 221 -8.82 25.11 4.06
N SER A 222 -7.50 25.23 3.97
CA SER A 222 -6.76 26.44 4.35
C SER A 222 -6.34 27.19 3.08
N ASP A 223 -5.37 26.64 2.35
CA ASP A 223 -4.73 27.32 1.23
C ASP A 223 -4.34 26.33 0.12
N VAL A 224 -4.21 26.85 -1.11
CA VAL A 224 -3.72 26.13 -2.28
C VAL A 224 -2.49 26.83 -2.82
N PHE A 225 -1.40 26.08 -2.99
CA PHE A 225 -0.12 26.61 -3.46
C PHE A 225 0.30 26.00 -4.79
N THR A 226 1.04 26.79 -5.57
CA THR A 226 1.78 26.34 -6.74
C THR A 226 3.11 27.09 -6.82
N GLY A 227 4.16 26.43 -7.29
CA GLY A 227 5.51 26.99 -7.34
C GLY A 227 6.17 27.04 -5.98
N VAL A 228 5.68 27.90 -5.06
CA VAL A 228 6.22 28.02 -3.70
C VAL A 228 5.12 27.82 -2.66
N VAL A 229 5.36 26.93 -1.69
CA VAL A 229 4.54 26.78 -0.49
C VAL A 229 5.12 27.67 0.59
N LYS A 230 4.35 28.65 1.07
CA LYS A 230 4.77 29.51 2.18
C LYS A 230 3.71 29.55 3.24
N LEU A 231 4.02 29.00 4.40
CA LEU A 231 3.06 28.82 5.49
C LEU A 231 3.70 29.21 6.82
N ALA A 232 2.86 29.65 7.75
CA ALA A 232 3.26 29.93 9.13
C ALA A 232 2.93 28.76 10.09
N VAL A 233 2.08 27.84 9.66
CA VAL A 233 1.60 26.70 10.44
C VAL A 233 1.73 25.40 9.62
N PRO A 234 2.05 24.25 10.23
CA PRO A 234 2.38 24.06 11.66
C PRO A 234 3.67 24.76 12.11
N PHE A 235 4.55 25.09 11.16
CA PHE A 235 5.78 25.85 11.38
C PHE A 235 5.95 26.88 10.25
N PRO A 236 6.71 27.96 10.47
CA PRO A 236 7.18 28.82 9.39
C PRO A 236 8.04 28.02 8.41
N VAL A 237 7.53 27.83 7.19
CA VAL A 237 8.23 27.09 6.14
C VAL A 237 8.03 27.75 4.78
N GLU A 238 9.07 27.73 3.96
CA GLU A 238 9.04 28.13 2.56
C GLU A 238 9.66 27.02 1.71
N ILE A 239 8.87 26.42 0.81
CA ILE A 239 9.26 25.27 0.00
C ILE A 239 9.08 25.62 -1.47
N ASP A 240 10.18 25.64 -2.22
CA ASP A 240 10.16 25.83 -3.67
C ASP A 240 9.98 24.47 -4.38
N LEU A 241 8.78 24.26 -4.94
CA LEU A 241 8.37 23.06 -5.65
C LEU A 241 8.94 22.98 -7.08
N SER A 242 9.63 24.02 -7.57
CA SER A 242 10.28 24.01 -8.88
C SER A 242 11.58 23.21 -8.91
N GLN A 243 12.07 22.76 -7.75
CA GLN A 243 13.36 22.04 -7.59
C GLN A 243 13.27 20.52 -7.85
N ILE A 244 12.20 20.06 -8.52
CA ILE A 244 11.89 18.64 -8.76
C ILE A 244 12.37 18.19 -10.13
#